data_AF-A0A7Y0WLS3-F1
#
_entry.id   AF-A0A7Y0WLS3-F1
#
_cell.length_a   1.000
_cell.length_b   1.000
_cell.length_c   1.000
_cell.angle_alpha   90.00
_cell.angle_beta   90.00
_cell.angle_gamma   90.00
#
_symmetry.space_group_name_H-M   'P 1'
#
loop_
_entity.id
_entity.type
_entity.pdbx_description
1 polymer ?
#
loop_
_entity_poly.entity_id
_entity_poly.type
_entity_poly.pdbx_seq_one_letter_code
_entity_poly.pdbx_strand_id
1 'polypeptide(L)'
;MPLSTLFHPESVPVELDEVTSYQVFSCPQWKSPNLDLMPEAAKQRFAVMYHVPLEETFVIHTLERAYLRGALSGIKVVAAYKDNIKLFLSSEVTGSSFATIESLWLEIIDTDWNQRLMADFGNEHEVYSGRSDFVFWMAVKEILQSNTLGLEKYEVISSDDYSDDMIDDFEVF
;
A
#
# COMPACT_ATOMS: atom_id res chain seq x y z
N MET A 1 -16.79 6.70 -11.43
CA MET A 1 -16.46 7.28 -10.11
C MET A 1 -15.13 6.71 -9.68
N PRO A 2 -14.26 7.45 -8.97
CA PRO A 2 -13.00 6.88 -8.48
C PRO A 2 -13.27 5.77 -7.47
N LEU A 3 -12.45 4.72 -7.51
CA LEU A 3 -12.55 3.55 -6.63
C LEU A 3 -12.39 3.93 -5.15
N SER A 4 -11.55 4.93 -4.86
CA SER A 4 -11.30 5.48 -3.53
C SER A 4 -11.12 6.99 -3.64
N THR A 5 -11.42 7.71 -2.57
CA THR A 5 -11.09 9.15 -2.45
C THR A 5 -9.77 9.39 -1.71
N LEU A 6 -9.24 8.37 -1.03
CA LEU A 6 -8.00 8.43 -0.24
C LEU A 6 -6.80 7.80 -0.96
N PHE A 7 -7.05 6.85 -1.86
CA PHE A 7 -6.01 6.13 -2.59
C PHE A 7 -5.90 6.61 -4.02
N HIS A 8 -4.67 6.90 -4.44
CA HIS A 8 -4.35 7.20 -5.82
C HIS A 8 -3.89 5.91 -6.53
N PRO A 9 -4.55 5.48 -7.63
CA PRO A 9 -4.06 4.36 -8.42
C PRO A 9 -2.78 4.77 -9.17
N GLU A 10 -1.69 4.04 -8.95
CA GLU A 10 -0.39 4.26 -9.58
C GLU A 10 -0.20 3.42 -10.85
N SER A 11 -1.02 2.39 -11.03
CA SER A 11 -1.02 1.52 -12.19
C SER A 11 -2.44 1.26 -12.68
N VAL A 12 -2.57 0.84 -13.93
CA VAL A 12 -3.77 0.11 -14.36
C VAL A 12 -3.79 -1.27 -13.68
N PRO A 13 -4.95 -1.94 -13.60
CA PRO A 13 -5.01 -3.34 -13.21
C PRO A 13 -4.07 -4.19 -14.08
N VAL A 14 -3.28 -5.05 -13.43
CA VAL A 14 -2.36 -5.99 -14.06
C VAL A 14 -2.84 -7.40 -13.79
N GLU A 15 -3.05 -8.18 -14.86
CA GLU A 15 -3.43 -9.59 -14.78
C GLU A 15 -2.20 -10.43 -14.40
N LEU A 16 -2.35 -11.30 -13.40
CA LEU A 16 -1.33 -12.26 -12.97
C LEU A 16 -1.62 -13.65 -13.56
N ASP A 17 -2.90 -14.02 -13.57
CA ASP A 17 -3.43 -15.23 -14.19
C ASP A 17 -4.86 -14.96 -14.69
N GLU A 18 -5.56 -16.00 -15.15
CA GLU A 18 -6.92 -15.89 -15.71
C GLU A 18 -7.98 -15.39 -14.71
N VAL A 19 -7.69 -15.41 -13.40
CA VAL A 19 -8.66 -15.12 -12.32
C VAL A 19 -8.20 -14.08 -11.31
N THR A 20 -6.92 -13.69 -11.35
CA THR A 20 -6.30 -12.81 -10.35
C THR A 20 -5.67 -11.62 -11.04
N SER A 21 -5.96 -10.44 -10.51
CA SER A 21 -5.33 -9.20 -10.92
C SER A 21 -4.77 -8.47 -9.69
N TYR A 22 -3.88 -7.52 -9.92
CA TYR A 22 -3.49 -6.58 -8.88
C TYR A 22 -3.44 -5.16 -9.41
N GLN A 23 -3.55 -4.21 -8.50
CA GLN A 23 -3.35 -2.80 -8.80
C GLN A 23 -2.52 -2.15 -7.70
N VAL A 24 -1.59 -1.28 -8.10
CA VAL A 24 -0.77 -0.52 -7.16
C VAL A 24 -1.48 0.79 -6.83
N PHE A 25 -1.54 1.10 -5.54
CA PHE A 25 -2.09 2.32 -5.00
C PHE A 25 -1.02 3.07 -4.21
N SER A 26 -1.25 4.37 -4.03
CA SER A 26 -0.49 5.18 -3.11
C SER A 26 -1.37 6.08 -2.25
N CYS A 27 -0.82 6.48 -1.10
CA CYS A 27 -1.40 7.49 -0.22
C CYS A 27 -0.33 8.15 0.66
N PRO A 28 -0.59 9.36 1.21
CA PRO A 28 0.29 9.99 2.18
C PRO A 28 0.29 9.26 3.54
N GLN A 29 1.43 9.01 4.15
CA GLN A 29 1.54 8.25 5.39
C GLN A 29 2.39 9.00 6.42
N TRP A 30 1.90 9.09 7.66
CA TRP A 30 2.58 9.75 8.78
C TRP A 30 3.14 8.78 9.81
N LYS A 31 2.91 7.48 9.65
CA LYS A 31 3.48 6.45 10.51
C LYS A 31 4.62 5.70 9.82
N SER A 32 5.68 5.43 10.57
CA SER A 32 6.75 4.50 10.17
C SER A 32 6.18 3.08 10.01
N PRO A 33 6.91 2.12 9.42
CA PRO A 33 6.49 0.72 9.38
C PRO A 33 6.25 0.13 10.78
N ASN A 34 6.81 0.77 11.81
CA ASN A 34 6.71 0.37 13.21
C ASN A 34 5.70 1.21 14.01
N LEU A 35 4.80 1.93 13.32
CA LEU A 35 3.73 2.76 13.88
C LEU A 35 4.17 4.06 14.59
N ASP A 36 5.45 4.39 14.55
CA ASP A 36 5.96 5.65 15.12
C ASP A 36 5.51 6.84 14.28
N LEU A 37 5.21 7.96 14.93
CA LEU A 37 4.89 9.20 14.23
C LEU A 37 6.14 9.76 13.54
N MET A 38 6.03 10.02 12.25
CA MET A 38 7.07 10.64 11.44
C MET A 38 6.95 12.17 11.45
N PRO A 39 8.07 12.91 11.40
CA PRO A 39 8.05 14.37 11.35
C PRO A 39 7.47 14.92 10.04
N GLU A 40 7.58 14.14 8.96
CA GLU A 40 7.09 14.47 7.62
C GLU A 40 6.28 13.30 7.07
N ALA A 41 5.32 13.61 6.20
CA ALA A 41 4.59 12.58 5.48
C ALA A 41 5.49 11.89 4.46
N ALA A 42 5.33 10.59 4.29
CA ALA A 42 5.92 9.81 3.20
C ALA A 42 4.82 9.36 2.24
N LYS A 43 5.18 8.91 1.03
CA LYS A 43 4.28 8.24 0.11
C LYS A 43 4.29 6.74 0.43
N GLN A 44 3.20 6.21 0.97
CA GLN A 44 3.02 4.76 1.10
C GLN A 44 2.50 4.22 -0.23
N ARG A 45 3.24 3.29 -0.85
CA ARG A 45 2.81 2.51 -2.01
C ARG A 45 2.51 1.08 -1.60
N PHE A 46 1.38 0.55 -2.03
CA PHE A 46 0.97 -0.82 -1.71
C PHE A 46 0.19 -1.40 -2.89
N ALA A 47 0.27 -2.72 -3.04
CA ALA A 47 -0.49 -3.43 -4.06
C ALA A 47 -1.72 -4.10 -3.44
N VAL A 48 -2.85 -4.07 -4.15
CA VAL A 48 -4.03 -4.87 -3.81
C VAL A 48 -4.20 -5.93 -4.89
N MET A 49 -4.05 -7.19 -4.49
CA MET A 49 -4.33 -8.37 -5.33
C MET A 49 -5.77 -8.81 -5.07
N TYR A 50 -6.54 -9.07 -6.12
CA TYR A 50 -7.96 -9.39 -6.04
C TYR A 50 -8.40 -10.32 -7.17
N HIS A 51 -9.49 -11.05 -6.91
CA HIS A 51 -10.13 -12.00 -7.84
C HIS A 51 -11.53 -11.54 -8.27
N VAL A 52 -12.12 -10.62 -7.51
CA VAL A 52 -13.38 -9.93 -7.81
C VAL A 52 -13.05 -8.45 -7.92
N PRO A 53 -13.61 -7.72 -8.90
CA PRO A 53 -13.38 -6.28 -9.05
C PRO A 53 -13.55 -5.54 -7.72
N LEU A 54 -12.62 -4.64 -7.42
CA LEU A 54 -12.56 -3.97 -6.12
C LEU A 54 -13.82 -3.16 -5.82
N GLU A 55 -14.50 -2.65 -6.86
CA GLU A 55 -15.77 -1.93 -6.80
C GLU A 55 -16.94 -2.79 -6.29
N GLU A 56 -16.85 -4.10 -6.46
CA GLU A 56 -17.87 -5.07 -6.04
C GLU A 56 -17.59 -5.63 -4.63
N THR A 57 -16.52 -5.17 -4.00
CA THR A 57 -16.08 -5.63 -2.67
C THR A 57 -16.00 -4.48 -1.68
N PHE A 58 -15.89 -4.82 -0.39
CA PHE A 58 -15.66 -3.83 0.66
C PHE A 58 -14.18 -3.60 0.98
N VAL A 59 -13.27 -4.25 0.26
CA VAL A 59 -11.83 -4.23 0.55
C VAL A 59 -11.33 -2.81 0.62
N ILE A 60 -11.60 -1.98 -0.39
CA ILE A 60 -11.11 -0.60 -0.45
C ILE A 60 -11.61 0.22 0.72
N HIS A 61 -12.88 0.10 1.11
CA HIS A 61 -13.42 0.83 2.25
C HIS A 61 -12.80 0.37 3.58
N THR A 62 -12.51 -0.93 3.75
CA THR A 62 -11.75 -1.42 4.90
C THR A 62 -10.32 -0.87 4.90
N LEU A 63 -9.67 -0.81 3.74
CA LEU A 63 -8.33 -0.21 3.60
C LEU A 63 -8.35 1.29 3.93
N GLU A 64 -9.37 2.04 3.50
CA GLU A 64 -9.53 3.47 3.82
C GLU A 64 -9.64 3.70 5.33
N ARG A 65 -10.33 2.81 6.06
CA ARG A 65 -10.37 2.88 7.53
C ARG A 65 -9.03 2.53 8.16
N ALA A 66 -8.35 1.51 7.63
CA ALA A 66 -7.01 1.15 8.08
C ALA A 66 -6.02 2.30 7.88
N TYR A 67 -6.12 2.98 6.75
CA TYR A 67 -5.37 4.20 6.44
C TYR A 67 -5.59 5.28 7.51
N LEU A 68 -6.86 5.61 7.83
CA LEU A 68 -7.19 6.64 8.82
C LEU A 68 -6.67 6.32 10.23
N ARG A 69 -6.49 5.04 10.58
CA ARG A 69 -5.86 4.61 11.84
C ARG A 69 -4.34 4.44 11.74
N GLY A 70 -3.77 4.63 10.54
CA GLY A 70 -2.37 4.42 10.22
C GLY A 70 -1.96 2.95 10.18
N ALA A 71 -2.90 2.01 10.15
CA ALA A 71 -2.63 0.57 10.14
C ALA A 71 -2.08 0.05 8.80
N LEU A 72 -2.15 0.87 7.73
CA LEU A 72 -1.45 0.60 6.47
C LEU A 72 0.06 0.80 6.55
N SER A 73 0.58 1.43 7.61
CA SER A 73 2.01 1.68 7.73
C SER A 73 2.77 0.36 7.86
N GLY A 74 3.62 0.07 6.88
CA GLY A 74 4.38 -1.19 6.83
C GLY A 74 3.70 -2.32 6.05
N ILE A 75 2.52 -2.11 5.45
CA ILE A 75 1.92 -3.10 4.53
C ILE A 75 2.42 -2.83 3.12
N LYS A 76 2.89 -3.88 2.43
CA LYS A 76 3.30 -3.82 1.02
C LYS A 76 2.25 -4.40 0.09
N VAL A 77 1.65 -5.54 0.45
CA VAL A 77 0.65 -6.22 -0.37
C VAL A 77 -0.56 -6.59 0.47
N VAL A 78 -1.75 -6.31 -0.07
CA VAL A 78 -3.04 -6.79 0.43
C VAL A 78 -3.57 -7.80 -0.57
N ALA A 79 -3.73 -9.05 -0.17
CA ALA A 79 -4.32 -10.09 -1.00
C ALA A 79 -5.75 -10.37 -0.56
N ALA A 80 -6.72 -9.91 -1.35
CA ALA A 80 -8.14 -10.14 -1.14
C ALA A 80 -8.59 -11.42 -1.84
N TYR A 81 -8.96 -12.43 -1.04
CA TYR A 81 -9.42 -13.72 -1.54
C TYR A 81 -10.60 -14.24 -0.72
N LYS A 82 -11.75 -14.48 -1.40
CA LYS A 82 -13.04 -14.75 -0.77
C LYS A 82 -13.37 -13.66 0.27
N ASP A 83 -13.72 -14.07 1.48
CA ASP A 83 -14.00 -13.20 2.61
C ASP A 83 -12.75 -12.92 3.48
N ASN A 84 -11.53 -13.12 2.96
CA ASN A 84 -10.29 -12.89 3.70
C ASN A 84 -9.39 -11.85 3.01
N ILE A 85 -8.75 -11.02 3.82
CA ILE A 85 -7.59 -10.22 3.40
C ILE A 85 -6.33 -10.77 4.08
N LYS A 86 -5.36 -11.20 3.27
CA LYS A 86 -4.01 -11.53 3.76
C LYS A 86 -3.12 -10.30 3.58
N LEU A 87 -2.58 -9.80 4.68
CA LEU A 87 -1.76 -8.59 4.74
C LEU A 87 -0.30 -8.98 4.82
N PHE A 88 0.49 -8.59 3.81
CA PHE A 88 1.92 -8.84 3.77
C PHE A 88 2.69 -7.61 4.23
N LEU A 89 3.30 -7.75 5.41
CA LEU A 89 4.09 -6.69 6.02
C LEU A 89 5.49 -6.64 5.43
N SER A 90 6.04 -5.43 5.39
CA SER A 90 7.43 -5.14 5.07
C SER A 90 8.37 -5.86 6.03
N SER A 91 9.51 -6.30 5.52
CA SER A 91 10.63 -6.82 6.33
C SER A 91 11.19 -5.80 7.34
N GLU A 92 10.86 -4.51 7.21
CA GLU A 92 11.21 -3.44 8.15
C GLU A 92 10.33 -3.40 9.42
N VAL A 93 9.21 -4.13 9.41
CA VAL A 93 8.34 -4.24 10.58
C VAL A 93 9.01 -5.14 11.62
N THR A 94 9.25 -4.59 12.79
CA THR A 94 9.81 -5.32 13.92
C THR A 94 8.77 -6.25 14.55
N GLY A 95 9.23 -7.33 15.19
CA GLY A 95 8.33 -8.29 15.86
C GLY A 95 7.48 -7.66 16.96
N SER A 96 7.97 -6.61 17.64
CA SER A 96 7.18 -5.87 18.64
C SER A 96 6.03 -5.08 18.02
N SER A 97 6.25 -4.49 16.84
CA SER A 97 5.23 -3.71 16.14
C SER A 97 4.21 -4.61 15.45
N PHE A 98 4.60 -5.82 15.05
CA PHE A 98 3.74 -6.80 14.41
C PHE A 98 2.44 -7.05 15.21
N ALA A 99 2.56 -7.42 16.49
CA ALA A 99 1.40 -7.67 17.35
C ALA A 99 0.50 -6.43 17.52
N THR A 100 1.09 -5.23 17.48
CA THR A 100 0.33 -3.97 17.57
C THR A 100 -0.43 -3.69 16.27
N ILE A 101 0.19 -3.96 15.11
CA ILE A 101 -0.46 -3.87 13.81
C ILE A 101 -1.60 -4.87 13.73
N GLU A 102 -1.39 -6.13 14.12
CA GLU A 102 -2.46 -7.15 14.16
C GLU A 102 -3.64 -6.68 15.00
N SER A 103 -3.39 -6.20 16.23
CA SER A 103 -4.45 -5.68 17.10
C SER A 103 -5.23 -4.53 16.47
N LEU A 104 -4.55 -3.60 15.80
CA LEU A 104 -5.22 -2.49 15.10
C LEU A 104 -6.15 -2.99 13.99
N TRP A 105 -5.71 -3.96 13.22
CA TRP A 105 -6.48 -4.54 12.12
C TRP A 105 -7.69 -5.33 12.61
N LEU A 106 -7.55 -6.08 13.71
CA LEU A 106 -8.68 -6.75 14.36
C LEU A 106 -9.74 -5.74 14.79
N GLU A 107 -9.36 -4.62 15.41
CA GLU A 107 -10.30 -3.55 15.77
C GLU A 107 -10.99 -2.92 14.55
N ILE A 108 -10.25 -2.74 13.44
CA ILE A 108 -10.79 -2.18 12.20
C ILE A 108 -11.86 -3.10 11.62
N ILE A 109 -11.59 -4.40 11.60
CA ILE A 109 -12.51 -5.43 11.11
C ILE A 109 -13.74 -5.56 12.02
N ASP A 110 -13.54 -5.62 13.34
CA ASP A 110 -14.64 -5.75 14.30
C ASP A 110 -15.58 -4.53 14.28
N THR A 111 -15.04 -3.34 13.99
CA THR A 111 -15.83 -2.12 13.84
C THR A 111 -16.54 -2.06 12.48
N ASP A 112 -16.09 -2.85 11.48
CA ASP A 112 -16.69 -2.83 10.16
C ASP A 112 -18.02 -3.58 10.16
N TRP A 113 -19.06 -2.94 9.62
CA TRP A 113 -20.39 -3.56 9.49
C TRP A 113 -20.37 -4.74 8.51
N ASN A 114 -19.24 -4.94 7.82
CA ASN A 114 -18.91 -6.11 7.04
C ASN A 114 -18.45 -7.27 7.95
N GLN A 115 -19.40 -7.89 8.64
CA GLN A 115 -19.19 -9.03 9.58
C GLN A 115 -18.55 -10.30 8.97
N ARG A 116 -18.01 -10.24 7.74
CA ARG A 116 -17.45 -11.40 7.03
C ARG A 116 -15.97 -11.30 6.71
N LEU A 117 -15.40 -10.09 6.65
CA LEU A 117 -14.00 -9.96 6.26
C LEU A 117 -13.10 -10.40 7.42
N MET A 118 -12.19 -11.36 7.22
CA MET A 118 -11.16 -11.69 8.21
C MET A 118 -9.80 -11.19 7.74
N ALA A 119 -8.96 -10.72 8.67
CA ALA A 119 -7.56 -10.43 8.40
C ALA A 119 -6.69 -11.60 8.83
N ASP A 120 -5.73 -11.89 7.97
CA ASP A 120 -4.62 -12.77 8.27
C ASP A 120 -3.33 -12.04 7.87
N PHE A 121 -2.21 -12.41 8.48
CA PHE A 121 -0.95 -11.68 8.35
C PHE A 121 0.14 -12.59 7.83
N GLY A 122 1.04 -12.00 7.07
CA GLY A 122 2.23 -12.65 6.56
C GLY A 122 3.37 -11.64 6.43
N ASN A 123 4.57 -12.16 6.26
CA ASN A 123 5.79 -11.38 6.16
C ASN A 123 6.39 -11.54 4.75
N GLU A 124 6.90 -10.44 4.19
CA GLU A 124 7.72 -10.42 2.97
C GLU A 124 8.79 -11.54 2.91
N HIS A 125 9.47 -11.80 4.03
CA HIS A 125 10.47 -12.86 4.18
C HIS A 125 9.89 -14.27 3.98
N GLU A 126 8.66 -14.54 4.44
CA GLU A 126 8.00 -15.84 4.26
C GLU A 126 7.67 -16.08 2.78
N VAL A 127 7.28 -15.01 2.08
CA VAL A 127 7.02 -15.04 0.64
C VAL A 127 8.32 -15.31 -0.13
N TYR A 128 9.39 -14.58 0.16
CA TYR A 128 10.66 -14.78 -0.54
C TYR A 128 11.29 -16.14 -0.29
N SER A 129 11.19 -16.65 0.95
CA SER A 129 11.70 -17.97 1.34
C SER A 129 10.83 -19.15 0.90
N GLY A 130 9.63 -18.89 0.34
CA GLY A 130 8.69 -19.92 -0.07
C GLY A 130 8.05 -20.68 1.10
N ARG A 131 8.00 -20.04 2.28
CA ARG A 131 7.42 -20.59 3.52
C ARG A 131 6.05 -20.00 3.86
N SER A 132 5.55 -19.09 3.04
CA SER A 132 4.21 -18.54 3.17
C SER A 132 3.17 -19.64 3.04
N ASP A 133 2.20 -19.65 3.95
CA ASP A 133 1.05 -20.55 3.97
C ASP A 133 -0.07 -20.11 3.01
N PHE A 134 0.05 -18.91 2.45
CA PHE A 134 -0.93 -18.36 1.52
C PHE A 134 -0.88 -19.06 0.17
N VAL A 135 -2.03 -19.56 -0.31
CA VAL A 135 -2.12 -20.37 -1.54
C VAL A 135 -1.59 -19.66 -2.80
N PHE A 136 -1.69 -18.33 -2.87
CA PHE A 136 -1.19 -17.53 -3.99
C PHE A 136 0.13 -16.81 -3.67
N TRP A 137 0.96 -17.34 -2.77
CA TRP A 137 2.20 -16.68 -2.37
C TRP A 137 3.16 -16.41 -3.55
N MET A 138 3.13 -17.23 -4.61
CA MET A 138 3.95 -16.99 -5.81
C MET A 138 3.54 -15.71 -6.54
N ALA A 139 2.24 -15.43 -6.64
CA ALA A 139 1.73 -14.20 -7.23
C ALA A 139 2.13 -12.98 -6.37
N VAL A 140 2.03 -13.10 -5.03
CA VAL A 140 2.52 -12.06 -4.11
C VAL A 140 4.01 -11.82 -4.27
N LYS A 141 4.80 -12.88 -4.46
CA LYS A 141 6.24 -12.78 -4.73
C LYS A 141 6.52 -12.02 -6.02
N GLU A 142 5.78 -12.32 -7.09
CA GLU A 142 5.91 -11.61 -8.37
C GLU A 142 5.57 -10.12 -8.22
N ILE A 143 4.48 -9.79 -7.52
CA ILE A 143 4.10 -8.39 -7.23
C ILE A 143 5.23 -7.67 -6.50
N LEU A 144 5.77 -8.27 -5.42
CA LEU A 144 6.86 -7.71 -4.62
C LEU A 144 8.17 -7.56 -5.42
N GLN A 145 8.43 -8.43 -6.39
CA GLN A 145 9.62 -8.36 -7.24
C GLN A 145 9.49 -7.34 -8.38
N SER A 146 8.27 -7.11 -8.86
CA SER A 146 8.00 -6.27 -10.02
C SER A 146 7.75 -4.80 -9.66
N ASN A 147 7.56 -4.51 -8.37
CA ASN A 147 7.16 -3.18 -7.89
C ASN A 147 8.01 -2.74 -6.69
N THR A 148 8.38 -1.47 -6.68
CA THR A 148 8.86 -0.80 -5.45
C THR A 148 7.65 -0.44 -4.60
N LEU A 149 7.47 -1.14 -3.48
CA LEU A 149 6.35 -0.98 -2.54
C LEU A 149 6.89 -0.63 -1.14
N GLY A 150 6.05 -0.03 -0.32
CA GLY A 150 6.41 0.47 1.02
C GLY A 150 6.43 1.99 1.10
N LEU A 151 7.17 2.52 2.05
CA LEU A 151 7.30 3.97 2.25
C LEU A 151 8.39 4.54 1.35
N GLU A 152 8.02 5.55 0.58
CA GLU A 152 8.92 6.36 -0.24
C GLU A 152 8.91 7.81 0.28
N LYS A 153 10.05 8.48 0.27
CA LYS A 153 10.09 9.91 0.58
C LYS A 153 9.42 10.69 -0.57
N TYR A 154 8.69 11.75 -0.25
CA TYR A 154 8.29 12.70 -1.29
C TYR A 154 9.55 13.40 -1.81
N GLU A 155 9.81 13.28 -3.11
CA GLU A 155 10.80 14.11 -3.77
C GLU A 155 10.27 15.54 -3.79
N VAL A 156 10.71 16.35 -2.84
CA VAL A 156 10.52 17.80 -2.92
C VAL A 156 11.49 18.27 -4.00
N ILE A 157 11.00 18.41 -5.23
CA ILE A 157 11.73 19.11 -6.28
C ILE A 157 11.87 20.55 -5.78
N SER A 158 13.05 20.92 -5.29
CA SER A 158 13.35 22.28 -4.88
C SER A 158 13.15 23.20 -6.10
N SER A 159 12.25 24.17 -5.97
CA SER A 159 11.87 25.10 -7.05
C SER A 159 12.98 26.07 -7.46
N ASP A 160 14.21 25.88 -6.99
CA ASP A 160 15.37 26.75 -7.23
C ASP A 160 16.08 26.46 -8.57
N ASP A 161 15.57 25.51 -9.37
CA ASP A 161 16.17 25.10 -10.66
C ASP A 161 15.57 25.83 -11.89
N TYR A 162 14.72 26.86 -11.69
CA TYR A 162 14.43 27.82 -12.74
C TYR A 162 15.62 28.78 -12.85
N SER A 163 16.64 28.37 -13.60
CA SER A 163 17.74 29.25 -13.98
C SER A 163 17.19 30.47 -14.73
N ASP A 164 17.54 31.63 -14.18
CA ASP A 164 17.24 32.99 -14.62
C ASP A 164 17.99 33.34 -15.93
N ASP A 165 17.77 32.56 -17.00
CA ASP A 165 18.38 32.79 -18.33
C ASP A 165 17.42 33.54 -19.27
N MET A 166 16.81 34.63 -18.78
CA MET A 166 15.92 35.48 -19.60
C MET A 166 16.25 36.97 -19.48
N ILE A 167 17.52 37.36 -19.45
CA ILE A 167 17.92 38.77 -19.68
C ILE A 167 19.29 38.84 -20.38
N ASP A 168 19.29 39.00 -21.71
CA ASP A 168 19.92 40.14 -22.38
C ASP A 168 19.80 39.99 -23.91
N ASP A 169 18.86 40.72 -24.50
CA ASP A 169 18.96 41.18 -25.88
C ASP A 169 18.17 42.50 -26.02
N PHE A 170 18.70 43.52 -25.35
CA PHE A 170 18.42 44.92 -25.63
C PHE A 170 19.73 45.68 -25.78
N GLU A 171 20.36 45.58 -26.94
CA GLU A 171 21.16 46.70 -27.44
C GLU A 171 20.48 47.32 -28.67
N VAL A 172 19.81 48.42 -28.38
CA VAL A 172 19.55 49.53 -29.31
C VAL A 172 20.89 50.24 -29.50
N PHE A 173 21.43 50.25 -30.73
CA PHE A 173 21.83 51.44 -31.52
C PHE A 173 22.55 51.04 -32.81
#